data_AF-A0A820DUW3-F1
#
_entry.id   AF-A0A820DUW3-F1
#
_cell.length_a   1.000
_cell.length_b   1.000
_cell.length_c   1.000
_cell.angle_alpha   90.00
_cell.angle_beta   90.00
_cell.angle_gamma   90.00
#
_symmetry.space_group_name_H-M   'P 1'
#
loop_
_entity.id
_entity.type
_entity.pdbx_description
1 polymer ?
#
loop_
_entity_poly.entity_id
_entity_poly.type
_entity_poly.pdbx_seq_one_letter_code
_entity_poly.pdbx_strand_id
1 'polypeptide(L)'
;MRKNVYDTIKRLKKNLRNDPTDLELYSKLVKLYMENDPISEEPYQLYLSGLEAAAKSSNFYQARRFYEKARQIKPTCSEPCQLFLSYVKITPYKQLMRRIHLDLFALTKVANDLPNDLKSRRCKTRLLIGEGDFSFTSSLIDKHELTHPNLRKAIIATDLKATHLQKLSKDQDEKKEVLEKRIVDLKQRGVNVLFGVDAKEIHQAFKGRRFKRIQWNCPFGESTPTAREKFRSTIPKFFQ
;
A
#
# COMPACT_ATOMS: atom_id res chain seq x y z
N MET A 1 27.06 -39.82 11.75
CA MET A 1 26.95 -38.35 11.63
C MET A 1 25.77 -37.74 12.41
N ARG A 2 24.54 -38.28 12.36
CA ARG A 2 23.35 -37.67 13.01
C ARG A 2 23.44 -37.45 14.53
N LYS A 3 24.16 -38.29 15.27
CA LYS A 3 24.32 -38.17 16.74
C LYS A 3 25.02 -36.86 17.16
N ASN A 4 26.01 -36.40 16.39
CA ASN A 4 26.77 -35.18 16.67
C ASN A 4 25.91 -33.90 16.48
N VAL A 5 25.03 -33.89 15.47
CA VAL A 5 24.10 -32.77 15.24
C VAL A 5 23.12 -32.61 16.40
N TYR A 6 22.55 -33.71 16.89
CA TYR A 6 21.60 -33.67 18.01
C TYR A 6 22.26 -33.15 19.30
N ASP A 7 23.48 -33.61 19.61
CA ASP A 7 24.24 -33.13 20.76
C ASP A 7 24.57 -31.63 20.64
N THR A 8 24.87 -31.17 19.43
CA THR A 8 25.11 -29.75 19.14
C THR A 8 23.85 -28.90 19.35
N ILE A 9 22.70 -29.35 18.82
CA ILE A 9 21.40 -28.68 19.04
C ILE A 9 21.07 -28.61 20.53
N LYS A 10 21.28 -29.71 21.27
CA LYS A 10 21.03 -29.77 22.72
C LYS A 10 21.91 -28.77 23.48
N ARG A 11 23.19 -28.65 23.13
CA ARG A 11 24.11 -27.67 23.71
C ARG A 11 23.67 -26.23 23.43
N LEU A 12 23.32 -25.92 22.18
CA LEU A 12 22.86 -24.57 21.80
C LEU A 12 21.54 -24.20 22.50
N LYS A 13 20.57 -25.13 22.60
CA LYS A 13 19.34 -24.92 23.37
C LYS A 13 19.62 -24.68 24.86
N LYS A 14 20.63 -25.34 25.44
CA LYS A 14 21.06 -25.07 26.82
C LYS A 14 21.60 -23.65 26.97
N ASN A 15 22.42 -23.18 26.03
CA ASN A 15 22.97 -21.82 26.07
C ASN A 15 21.86 -20.75 25.96
N LEU A 16 20.85 -20.97 25.12
CA LEU A 16 19.69 -20.07 25.01
C LEU A 16 18.86 -19.97 26.30
N ARG A 17 18.94 -20.95 27.21
CA ARG A 17 18.28 -20.81 28.53
C ARG A 17 18.97 -19.76 29.40
N ASN A 18 20.26 -19.51 29.18
CA ASN A 18 21.01 -18.52 29.92
C ASN A 18 20.87 -17.12 29.31
N ASP A 19 20.83 -17.04 27.97
CA ASP A 19 20.50 -15.81 27.23
C ASP A 19 19.44 -16.10 26.17
N PRO A 20 18.16 -15.85 26.46
CA PRO A 20 17.06 -16.13 25.55
C PRO A 20 16.93 -15.08 24.43
N THR A 21 17.84 -14.11 24.36
CA THR A 21 17.81 -13.02 23.38
C THR A 21 18.97 -13.04 22.38
N ASP A 22 19.90 -13.98 22.52
CA ASP A 22 21.08 -14.11 21.66
C ASP A 22 20.74 -14.56 20.23
N LEU A 23 20.69 -13.58 19.31
CA LEU A 23 20.39 -13.81 17.88
C LEU A 23 21.33 -14.81 17.20
N GLU A 24 22.59 -14.84 17.60
CA GLU A 24 23.61 -15.65 16.96
C GLU A 24 23.38 -17.12 17.29
N LEU A 25 23.05 -17.43 18.55
CA LEU A 25 22.66 -18.78 18.96
C LEU A 25 21.40 -19.26 18.24
N TYR A 26 20.39 -18.39 18.09
CA TYR A 26 19.21 -18.69 17.28
C TYR A 26 19.57 -18.96 15.81
N SER A 27 20.41 -18.12 15.21
CA SER A 27 20.82 -18.26 13.81
C SER A 27 21.59 -19.56 13.56
N LYS A 28 22.46 -19.96 14.50
CA LYS A 28 23.18 -21.25 14.47
C LYS A 28 22.21 -22.44 14.56
N LEU A 29 21.24 -22.38 15.47
CA LEU A 29 20.21 -23.42 15.60
C LEU A 29 19.36 -23.54 14.34
N VAL A 30 18.87 -22.42 13.82
CA VAL A 30 18.05 -22.36 12.60
C VAL A 30 18.81 -22.97 11.41
N LYS A 31 20.08 -22.62 11.23
CA LYS A 31 20.92 -23.21 10.18
C LYS A 31 21.00 -24.74 10.31
N LEU A 32 21.23 -25.26 11.51
CA LEU A 32 21.28 -26.70 11.75
C LEU A 32 19.93 -27.37 11.46
N TYR A 33 18.81 -26.76 11.86
CA TYR A 33 17.49 -27.28 11.55
C TYR A 33 17.23 -27.30 10.04
N MET A 34 17.51 -26.21 9.32
CA MET A 34 17.28 -26.15 7.87
C MET A 34 18.17 -27.11 7.07
N GLU A 35 19.40 -27.38 7.53
CA GLU A 35 20.31 -28.33 6.86
C GLU A 35 19.90 -29.80 7.07
N ASN A 36 19.25 -30.12 8.18
CA ASN A 36 18.93 -31.50 8.55
C ASN A 36 17.45 -31.85 8.32
N ASP A 37 16.55 -30.86 8.39
CA ASP A 37 15.12 -30.99 8.14
C ASP A 37 14.57 -29.68 7.56
N PRO A 38 14.71 -29.46 6.23
CA PRO A 38 14.30 -28.22 5.56
C PRO A 38 12.80 -27.94 5.61
N ILE A 39 11.98 -28.96 5.86
CA ILE A 39 10.51 -28.87 5.89
C ILE A 39 10.02 -28.51 7.30
N SER A 40 10.90 -28.60 8.30
CA SER A 40 10.57 -28.30 9.69
C SER A 40 10.04 -26.89 9.91
N GLU A 41 9.02 -26.77 10.76
CA GLU A 41 8.56 -25.45 11.25
C GLU A 41 9.42 -24.91 12.40
N GLU A 42 10.33 -25.71 12.95
CA GLU A 42 11.20 -25.36 14.09
C GLU A 42 11.96 -24.03 13.88
N PRO A 43 12.56 -23.74 12.71
CA PRO A 43 13.23 -22.46 12.49
C PRO A 43 12.35 -21.24 12.70
N TYR A 44 11.08 -21.33 12.27
CA TYR A 44 10.11 -20.25 12.41
C TYR A 44 9.68 -20.09 13.87
N GLN A 45 9.37 -21.20 14.56
CA GLN A 45 8.98 -21.20 15.97
C GLN A 45 10.09 -20.72 16.90
N LEU A 46 11.35 -21.03 16.56
CA LEU A 46 12.52 -20.51 17.27
C LEU A 46 12.57 -18.98 17.23
N TYR A 47 12.42 -18.38 16.05
CA TYR A 47 12.43 -16.91 15.96
C TYR A 47 11.21 -16.25 16.61
N LEU A 48 10.04 -16.89 16.62
CA LEU A 48 8.90 -16.40 17.41
C LEU A 48 9.20 -16.41 18.91
N SER A 49 9.81 -17.48 19.41
CA SER A 49 10.21 -17.58 20.81
C SER A 49 11.23 -16.52 21.20
N GLY A 50 12.23 -16.26 20.34
CA GLY A 50 13.22 -15.20 20.55
C GLY A 50 12.61 -13.80 20.49
N LEU A 51 11.67 -13.56 19.56
CA LEU A 51 10.88 -12.34 19.50
C LEU A 51 10.13 -12.11 20.81
N GLU A 52 9.44 -13.13 21.33
CA GLU A 52 8.70 -13.03 22.58
C GLU A 52 9.62 -12.76 23.78
N ALA A 53 10.74 -13.47 23.90
CA ALA A 53 11.70 -13.28 24.99
C ALA A 53 12.33 -11.88 24.96
N ALA A 54 12.72 -11.40 23.79
CA ALA A 54 13.28 -10.06 23.61
C ALA A 54 12.22 -8.96 23.88
N ALA A 55 10.98 -9.18 23.49
CA ALA A 55 9.89 -8.24 23.76
C ALA A 55 9.54 -8.18 25.25
N LYS A 56 9.49 -9.33 25.95
CA LYS A 56 9.29 -9.42 27.41
C LYS A 56 10.38 -8.71 28.20
N SER A 57 11.63 -8.77 27.73
CA SER A 57 12.77 -8.03 28.30
C SER A 57 12.86 -6.57 27.86
N SER A 58 11.84 -6.05 27.17
CA SER A 58 11.82 -4.68 26.61
C SER A 58 12.98 -4.35 25.65
N ASN A 59 13.68 -5.37 25.13
CA ASN A 59 14.72 -5.21 24.12
C ASN A 59 14.09 -5.19 22.72
N PHE A 60 13.37 -4.09 22.41
CA PHE A 60 12.60 -3.97 21.16
C PHE A 60 13.44 -3.95 19.89
N TYR A 61 14.71 -3.54 19.98
CA TYR A 61 15.65 -3.65 18.87
C TYR A 61 15.91 -5.13 18.53
N GLN A 62 16.20 -5.93 19.54
CA GLN A 62 16.44 -7.36 19.37
C GLN A 62 15.17 -8.11 18.96
N ALA A 63 14.03 -7.78 19.58
CA ALA A 63 12.71 -8.27 19.18
C ALA A 63 12.43 -8.02 17.69
N ARG A 64 12.75 -6.81 17.20
CA ARG A 64 12.60 -6.47 15.79
C ARG A 64 13.46 -7.35 14.88
N ARG A 65 14.70 -7.65 15.25
CA ARG A 65 15.57 -8.55 14.47
C ARG A 65 14.95 -9.94 14.34
N PHE A 66 14.44 -10.49 15.45
CA PHE A 66 13.74 -11.78 15.44
C PHE A 66 12.47 -11.76 14.59
N TYR A 67 11.66 -10.70 14.69
CA TYR A 67 10.49 -10.47 13.85
C TYR A 67 10.84 -10.46 12.35
N GLU A 68 11.87 -9.72 11.95
CA GLU A 68 12.33 -9.66 10.55
C GLU A 68 12.78 -11.04 10.05
N LYS A 69 13.46 -11.82 10.89
CA LYS A 69 13.89 -13.19 10.57
C LYS A 69 12.72 -14.17 10.45
N ALA A 70 11.75 -14.14 11.35
CA ALA A 70 10.55 -14.97 11.27
C ALA A 70 9.78 -14.72 9.96
N ARG A 71 9.67 -13.45 9.55
CA ARG A 71 9.03 -13.07 8.28
C ARG A 71 9.80 -13.49 7.04
N GLN A 72 11.12 -13.58 7.10
CA GLN A 72 11.91 -14.11 5.99
C GLN A 72 11.59 -15.59 5.73
N ILE A 73 11.27 -16.36 6.78
CA ILE A 73 10.90 -17.78 6.65
C ILE A 73 9.45 -17.93 6.20
N LYS A 74 8.49 -17.24 6.84
CA LYS A 74 7.07 -17.30 6.51
C LYS A 74 6.52 -15.91 6.18
N PRO A 75 6.73 -15.38 4.96
CA PRO A 75 6.39 -14.01 4.62
C PRO A 75 4.89 -13.72 4.57
N THR A 76 4.06 -14.75 4.36
CA THR A 76 2.59 -14.65 4.28
C THR A 76 1.90 -14.79 5.63
N CYS A 77 2.63 -15.13 6.70
CA CYS A 77 2.05 -15.36 8.02
C CYS A 77 1.93 -14.06 8.82
N SER A 78 0.75 -13.80 9.38
CA SER A 78 0.46 -12.61 10.18
C SER A 78 0.81 -12.75 11.67
N GLU A 79 1.02 -13.98 12.15
CA GLU A 79 1.30 -14.30 13.56
C GLU A 79 2.48 -13.51 14.14
N PRO A 80 3.65 -13.35 13.48
CA PRO A 80 4.74 -12.56 14.05
C PRO A 80 4.35 -11.08 14.23
N CYS A 81 3.48 -10.56 13.35
CA CYS A 81 2.98 -9.19 13.45
C CYS A 81 2.03 -9.05 14.63
N GLN A 82 1.10 -9.99 14.81
CA GLN A 82 0.15 -9.99 15.93
C GLN A 82 0.88 -10.12 17.27
N LEU A 83 1.83 -11.05 17.35
CA LEU A 83 2.68 -11.24 18.53
C LEU A 83 3.46 -9.96 18.84
N PHE A 84 4.14 -9.36 17.86
CA PHE A 84 4.94 -8.18 18.15
C PHE A 84 4.08 -6.96 18.52
N LEU A 85 2.91 -6.80 17.90
CA LEU A 85 1.97 -5.73 18.25
C LEU A 85 1.45 -5.84 19.68
N SER A 86 1.24 -7.04 20.23
CA SER A 86 0.75 -7.19 21.60
C SER A 86 1.71 -6.56 22.62
N TYR A 87 3.03 -6.61 22.36
CA TYR A 87 4.05 -5.98 23.20
C TYR A 87 4.27 -4.50 22.88
N VAL A 88 4.29 -4.12 21.60
CA VAL A 88 4.66 -2.75 21.19
C VAL A 88 3.55 -1.73 21.46
N LYS A 89 2.27 -2.15 21.59
CA LYS A 89 1.11 -1.27 21.87
C LYS A 89 1.29 -0.37 23.10
N ILE A 90 2.07 -0.81 24.09
CA ILE A 90 2.25 -0.14 25.38
C ILE A 90 3.51 0.76 25.35
N THR A 91 4.25 0.76 24.25
CA THR A 91 5.57 1.41 24.16
C THR A 91 5.51 2.79 23.51
N PRO A 92 6.51 3.66 23.76
CA PRO A 92 6.61 4.94 23.06
C PRO A 92 7.06 4.81 21.58
N TYR A 93 7.39 3.61 21.10
CA TYR A 93 7.97 3.36 19.76
C TYR A 93 6.92 3.42 18.63
N LYS A 94 6.30 4.58 18.45
CA LYS A 94 5.22 4.81 17.46
C LYS A 94 5.62 4.43 16.03
N GLN A 95 6.87 4.67 15.64
CA GLN A 95 7.37 4.33 14.29
C GLN A 95 7.42 2.82 14.06
N LEU A 96 7.88 2.06 15.06
CA LEU A 96 7.92 0.60 15.01
C LEU A 96 6.51 0.02 14.97
N MET A 97 5.64 0.48 15.87
CA MET A 97 4.22 0.10 15.90
C MET A 97 3.54 0.33 14.53
N ARG A 98 3.76 1.51 13.95
CA ARG A 98 3.25 1.86 12.62
C ARG A 98 3.76 0.90 11.54
N ARG A 99 5.04 0.54 11.57
CA ARG A 99 5.60 -0.40 10.60
C ARG A 99 4.94 -1.78 10.70
N ILE A 100 4.78 -2.31 11.92
CA ILE A 100 4.17 -3.63 12.13
C ILE A 100 2.69 -3.62 11.72
N HIS A 101 1.94 -2.55 12.02
CA HIS A 101 0.56 -2.39 11.54
C HIS A 101 0.46 -2.36 10.01
N LEU A 102 1.38 -1.67 9.32
CA LEU A 102 1.43 -1.69 7.85
C LEU A 102 1.74 -3.08 7.29
N ASP A 103 2.65 -3.79 7.94
CA ASP A 103 2.99 -5.17 7.57
C ASP A 103 1.80 -6.12 7.80
N LEU A 104 1.09 -6.00 8.94
CA LEU A 104 -0.12 -6.76 9.23
C LEU A 104 -1.22 -6.47 8.20
N PHE A 105 -1.49 -5.19 7.92
CA PHE A 105 -2.46 -4.78 6.90
C PHE A 105 -2.10 -5.32 5.51
N ALA A 106 -0.80 -5.36 5.16
CA ALA A 106 -0.37 -5.90 3.87
C ALA A 106 -0.75 -7.38 3.71
N LEU A 107 -0.79 -8.14 4.81
CA LEU A 107 -1.13 -9.56 4.87
C LEU A 107 -2.63 -9.81 4.97
N THR A 108 -3.33 -9.09 5.85
CA THR A 108 -4.75 -9.35 6.16
C THR A 108 -5.71 -8.58 5.25
N LYS A 109 -5.28 -7.44 4.72
CA LYS A 109 -6.14 -6.42 4.07
C LYS A 109 -7.30 -5.94 4.95
N VAL A 110 -7.23 -6.15 6.27
CA VAL A 110 -8.29 -5.76 7.21
C VAL A 110 -8.11 -4.30 7.62
N ALA A 111 -9.12 -3.46 7.38
CA ALA A 111 -9.05 -2.02 7.65
C ALA A 111 -8.68 -1.67 9.11
N ASN A 112 -9.06 -2.50 10.09
CA ASN A 112 -8.73 -2.30 11.50
C ASN A 112 -7.23 -2.35 11.79
N ASP A 113 -6.47 -3.06 10.97
CA ASP A 113 -5.01 -3.18 11.12
C ASP A 113 -4.27 -1.93 10.63
N LEU A 114 -4.94 -1.04 9.90
CA LEU A 114 -4.31 0.19 9.42
C LEU A 114 -4.16 1.23 10.55
N PRO A 115 -2.98 1.89 10.66
CA PRO A 115 -2.76 2.98 11.61
C PRO A 115 -3.83 4.09 11.53
N ASN A 116 -4.34 4.53 12.69
CA ASN A 116 -5.39 5.56 12.77
C ASN A 116 -4.98 6.91 12.15
N ASP A 117 -3.68 7.24 12.19
CA ASP A 117 -3.16 8.46 11.56
C ASP A 117 -3.28 8.42 10.03
N LEU A 118 -3.27 7.23 9.41
CA LEU A 118 -3.50 7.08 7.97
C LEU A 118 -4.99 7.23 7.61
N LYS A 119 -5.88 6.66 8.42
CA LYS A 119 -7.34 6.78 8.23
C LYS A 119 -7.82 8.23 8.30
N SER A 120 -7.28 8.98 9.26
CA SER A 120 -7.66 10.36 9.55
C SER A 120 -6.85 11.41 8.78
N ARG A 121 -5.84 11.00 8.00
CA ARG A 121 -4.97 11.95 7.30
C ARG A 121 -5.75 12.76 6.27
N ARG A 122 -5.64 14.09 6.36
CA ARG A 122 -6.08 14.98 5.27
C ARG A 122 -5.32 14.62 4.00
N CYS A 123 -6.07 14.19 2.98
CA CYS A 123 -5.50 13.91 1.67
C CYS A 123 -5.17 15.22 0.96
N LYS A 124 -4.02 15.24 0.27
CA LYS A 124 -3.62 16.38 -0.57
C LYS A 124 -4.63 16.52 -1.72
N THR A 125 -5.10 17.73 -1.97
CA THR A 125 -6.06 18.02 -3.06
C THR A 125 -5.46 17.67 -4.43
N ARG A 126 -6.27 17.04 -5.28
CA ARG A 126 -5.90 16.60 -6.62
C ARG A 126 -6.91 17.06 -7.65
N LEU A 127 -6.41 17.57 -8.77
CA LEU A 127 -7.18 17.85 -9.97
C LEU A 127 -6.77 16.85 -11.05
N LEU A 128 -7.71 16.08 -11.57
CA LEU A 128 -7.53 15.12 -12.66
C LEU A 128 -8.23 15.67 -13.90
N ILE A 129 -7.49 15.84 -14.99
CA ILE A 129 -7.94 16.56 -16.19
C ILE A 129 -7.97 15.62 -17.38
N GLY A 130 -9.09 15.56 -18.10
CA GLY A 130 -9.24 14.76 -19.32
C GLY A 130 -9.50 13.28 -19.04
N GLU A 131 -10.19 12.95 -17.96
CA GLU A 131 -10.41 11.56 -17.53
C GLU A 131 -11.05 10.65 -18.58
N GLY A 132 -11.75 11.19 -19.58
CA GLY A 132 -12.42 10.47 -20.65
C GLY A 132 -13.55 9.62 -20.12
N ASP A 133 -13.21 8.40 -19.71
CA ASP A 133 -14.14 7.43 -19.14
C ASP A 133 -14.08 7.32 -17.61
N PHE A 134 -13.21 8.08 -16.93
CA PHE A 134 -13.00 8.06 -15.47
C PHE A 134 -12.49 6.73 -14.90
N SER A 135 -12.01 5.81 -15.75
CA SER A 135 -11.44 4.53 -15.30
C SER A 135 -10.22 4.73 -14.39
N PHE A 136 -9.39 5.74 -14.68
CA PHE A 136 -8.24 6.10 -13.85
C PHE A 136 -8.68 6.55 -12.45
N THR A 137 -9.63 7.49 -12.36
CA THR A 137 -10.15 7.95 -11.06
C THR A 137 -10.73 6.80 -10.25
N SER A 138 -11.54 5.92 -10.87
CA SER A 138 -12.09 4.73 -10.20
C SER A 138 -10.99 3.84 -9.64
N SER A 139 -10.05 3.44 -10.49
CA SER A 139 -8.93 2.57 -10.11
C SER A 139 -8.06 3.19 -9.01
N LEU A 140 -7.87 4.51 -9.04
CA LEU A 140 -7.12 5.23 -8.01
C LEU A 140 -7.82 5.17 -6.65
N ILE A 141 -9.14 5.30 -6.63
CA ILE A 141 -9.92 5.23 -5.38
C ILE A 141 -9.95 3.79 -4.89
N ASP A 142 -10.22 2.81 -5.74
CA ASP A 142 -10.27 1.39 -5.37
C ASP A 142 -8.95 0.93 -4.76
N LYS A 143 -7.83 1.29 -5.39
CA LYS A 143 -6.47 1.00 -4.87
C LYS A 143 -6.22 1.59 -3.49
N HIS A 144 -6.85 2.70 -3.15
CA HIS A 144 -6.57 3.46 -1.93
C HIS A 144 -7.73 3.52 -0.94
N GLU A 145 -8.83 2.81 -1.19
CA GLU A 145 -10.05 2.90 -0.40
C GLU A 145 -9.81 2.61 1.08
N LEU A 146 -9.06 1.55 1.36
CA LEU A 146 -8.71 1.16 2.73
C LEU A 146 -7.63 2.06 3.34
N THR A 147 -6.63 2.47 2.55
CA THR A 147 -5.44 3.18 3.06
C THR A 147 -5.63 4.69 3.22
N HIS A 148 -6.49 5.27 2.39
CA HIS A 148 -6.77 6.70 2.32
C HIS A 148 -8.28 6.91 2.08
N PRO A 149 -9.15 6.58 3.04
CA PRO A 149 -10.60 6.63 2.85
C PRO A 149 -11.12 8.03 2.49
N ASN A 150 -10.37 9.07 2.86
CA ASN A 150 -10.68 10.47 2.55
C ASN A 150 -10.12 10.96 1.21
N LEU A 151 -9.44 10.11 0.43
CA LEU A 151 -8.86 10.51 -0.87
C LEU A 151 -9.92 10.96 -1.86
N ARG A 152 -11.04 10.24 -1.93
CA ARG A 152 -12.19 10.55 -2.80
C ARG A 152 -12.69 12.00 -2.66
N LYS A 153 -12.77 12.49 -1.42
CA LYS A 153 -13.18 13.88 -1.11
C LYS A 153 -12.15 14.94 -1.51
N ALA A 154 -10.90 14.53 -1.74
CA ALA A 154 -9.82 15.41 -2.14
C ALA A 154 -9.58 15.43 -3.66
N ILE A 155 -10.35 14.67 -4.44
CA ILE A 155 -10.23 14.58 -5.89
C ILE A 155 -11.32 15.41 -6.57
N ILE A 156 -10.89 16.23 -7.53
CA ILE A 156 -11.75 16.79 -8.58
C ILE A 156 -11.34 16.14 -9.89
N ALA A 157 -12.27 15.47 -10.56
CA ALA A 157 -12.05 14.79 -11.82
C ALA A 157 -12.84 15.51 -12.91
N THR A 158 -12.18 15.90 -13.99
CA THR A 158 -12.76 16.77 -15.01
C THR A 158 -12.66 16.19 -16.41
N ASP A 159 -13.68 16.45 -17.22
CA ASP A 159 -13.62 16.25 -18.66
C ASP A 159 -14.29 17.40 -19.41
N LEU A 160 -13.92 17.60 -20.67
CA LEU A 160 -14.52 18.59 -21.57
C LEU A 160 -15.93 18.17 -21.96
N LYS A 161 -16.16 16.89 -22.29
CA LYS A 161 -17.41 16.43 -22.88
C LYS A 161 -18.23 15.60 -21.90
N ALA A 162 -19.35 16.14 -21.42
CA ALA A 162 -20.47 15.31 -20.97
C ALA A 162 -21.04 14.48 -22.14
N THR A 163 -20.82 14.94 -23.37
CA THR A 163 -21.38 14.43 -24.63
C THR A 163 -20.77 13.12 -25.15
N HIS A 164 -19.82 12.50 -24.43
CA HIS A 164 -19.57 11.07 -24.62
C HIS A 164 -20.84 10.25 -24.39
N LEU A 165 -21.85 10.77 -23.68
CA LEU A 165 -23.15 10.14 -23.50
C LEU A 165 -24.14 10.37 -24.66
N GLN A 166 -23.89 11.33 -25.56
CA GLN A 166 -24.85 11.73 -26.61
C GLN A 166 -24.42 11.40 -28.04
N LYS A 167 -23.14 11.08 -28.27
CA LYS A 167 -22.59 10.79 -29.62
C LYS A 167 -22.29 9.31 -29.89
N LEU A 168 -22.65 8.43 -28.97
CA LEU A 168 -22.50 6.99 -29.15
C LEU A 168 -23.66 6.51 -30.05
N SER A 169 -23.34 5.89 -31.18
CA SER A 169 -24.31 5.17 -32.02
C SER A 169 -24.94 4.02 -31.23
N LYS A 170 -26.06 3.45 -31.71
CA LYS A 170 -26.73 2.29 -31.08
C LYS A 170 -25.77 1.12 -30.74
N ASP A 171 -24.67 0.98 -31.49
CA ASP A 171 -23.64 -0.06 -31.25
C ASP A 171 -22.71 0.22 -30.04
N GLN A 172 -22.88 1.34 -29.35
CA GLN A 172 -22.02 1.77 -28.23
C GLN A 172 -22.79 2.04 -26.93
N ASP A 173 -24.04 1.58 -26.85
CA ASP A 173 -24.90 1.71 -25.67
C ASP A 173 -24.29 1.07 -24.42
N GLU A 174 -23.61 -0.07 -24.54
CA GLU A 174 -22.93 -0.72 -23.40
C GLU A 174 -21.80 0.15 -22.81
N LYS A 175 -20.98 0.78 -23.66
CA LYS A 175 -19.88 1.65 -23.20
C LYS A 175 -20.43 2.90 -22.53
N LYS A 176 -21.54 3.41 -23.03
CA LYS A 176 -22.28 4.52 -22.43
C LYS A 176 -22.74 4.16 -21.02
N GLU A 177 -23.41 3.02 -20.87
CA GLU A 177 -23.94 2.56 -19.60
C GLU A 177 -22.81 2.34 -18.57
N VAL A 178 -21.69 1.74 -18.98
CA VAL A 178 -20.52 1.56 -18.10
C VAL A 178 -19.96 2.92 -17.64
N LEU A 179 -19.86 3.89 -18.53
CA LEU A 179 -19.41 5.24 -18.20
C LEU A 179 -20.37 5.92 -17.21
N GLU A 180 -21.68 5.88 -17.47
CA GLU A 180 -22.70 6.46 -16.59
C GLU A 180 -22.65 5.83 -15.20
N LYS A 181 -22.62 4.49 -15.13
CA LYS A 181 -22.47 3.76 -13.86
C LYS A 181 -21.23 4.20 -13.09
N ARG A 182 -20.09 4.34 -13.77
CA ARG A 182 -18.84 4.77 -13.15
C ARG A 182 -18.92 6.21 -12.64
N ILE A 183 -19.48 7.13 -13.41
CA ILE A 183 -19.67 8.53 -12.97
C ILE A 183 -20.57 8.59 -11.73
N VAL A 184 -21.68 7.84 -11.75
CA VAL A 184 -22.62 7.77 -10.62
C VAL A 184 -21.92 7.21 -9.38
N ASP A 185 -21.21 6.08 -9.51
CA ASP A 185 -20.42 5.48 -8.41
C ASP A 185 -19.41 6.48 -7.82
N LEU A 186 -18.62 7.13 -8.67
CA LEU A 186 -17.62 8.11 -8.23
C LEU A 186 -18.25 9.27 -7.46
N LYS A 187 -19.36 9.82 -7.96
CA LYS A 187 -20.10 10.89 -7.27
C LYS A 187 -20.67 10.40 -5.94
N GLN A 188 -21.27 9.21 -5.90
CA GLN A 188 -21.80 8.61 -4.65
C GLN A 188 -20.70 8.37 -3.61
N ARG A 189 -19.49 7.99 -4.06
CA ARG A 189 -18.32 7.84 -3.21
C ARG A 189 -17.75 9.19 -2.75
N GLY A 190 -18.21 10.31 -3.29
CA GLY A 190 -17.87 11.66 -2.85
C GLY A 190 -16.74 12.32 -3.66
N VAL A 191 -16.47 11.83 -4.87
CA VAL A 191 -15.59 12.51 -5.84
C VAL A 191 -16.33 13.67 -6.48
N ASN A 192 -15.65 14.79 -6.65
CA ASN A 192 -16.22 15.91 -7.41
C ASN A 192 -15.95 15.73 -8.91
N VAL A 193 -16.93 15.22 -9.64
CA VAL A 193 -16.85 15.03 -11.09
C VAL A 193 -17.45 16.24 -11.82
N LEU A 194 -16.65 16.92 -12.64
CA LEU A 194 -17.04 18.11 -13.40
C LEU A 194 -16.94 17.88 -14.91
N PHE A 195 -17.94 18.33 -15.64
CA PHE A 195 -17.95 18.32 -17.11
C PHE A 195 -17.87 19.73 -17.67
N GLY A 196 -17.55 19.87 -18.95
CA GLY A 196 -17.45 21.17 -19.62
C GLY A 196 -16.18 21.93 -19.29
N VAL A 197 -15.21 21.30 -18.64
CA VAL A 197 -13.93 21.92 -18.32
C VAL A 197 -13.00 21.74 -19.51
N ASP A 198 -12.80 22.80 -20.30
CA ASP A 198 -11.73 22.81 -21.28
C ASP A 198 -10.39 22.88 -20.57
N ALA A 199 -9.55 21.88 -20.82
CA ALA A 199 -8.21 21.81 -20.28
C ALA A 199 -7.35 23.02 -20.70
N LYS A 200 -7.63 23.64 -21.86
CA LYS A 200 -6.99 24.89 -22.32
C LYS A 200 -7.36 26.10 -21.46
N GLU A 201 -8.55 26.11 -20.89
CA GLU A 201 -9.10 27.23 -20.10
C GLU A 201 -9.18 26.91 -18.60
N ILE A 202 -8.44 25.89 -18.16
CA ILE A 202 -8.55 25.39 -16.79
C ILE A 202 -8.12 26.42 -15.72
N HIS A 203 -7.26 27.37 -16.10
CA HIS A 203 -6.87 28.49 -15.27
C HIS A 203 -8.05 29.41 -14.94
N GLN A 204 -9.04 29.51 -15.84
CA GLN A 204 -10.28 30.25 -15.62
C GLN A 204 -11.22 29.43 -14.74
N ALA A 205 -11.42 28.15 -15.09
CA ALA A 205 -12.32 27.24 -14.36
C ALA A 205 -11.95 27.07 -12.87
N PHE A 206 -10.66 27.18 -12.54
CA PHE A 206 -10.16 27.03 -11.17
C PHE A 206 -9.39 28.26 -10.66
N LYS A 207 -9.73 29.45 -11.14
CA LYS A 207 -9.09 30.70 -10.72
C LYS A 207 -9.07 30.84 -9.20
N GLY A 208 -7.90 31.16 -8.64
CA GLY A 208 -7.71 31.32 -7.19
C GLY A 208 -7.69 30.02 -6.38
N ARG A 209 -7.87 28.85 -7.00
CA ARG A 209 -7.79 27.55 -6.33
C ARG A 209 -6.40 26.94 -6.49
N ARG A 210 -5.85 26.40 -5.40
CA ARG A 210 -4.56 25.72 -5.40
C ARG A 210 -4.75 24.22 -5.20
N PHE A 211 -4.19 23.43 -6.11
CA PHE A 211 -4.11 21.99 -5.99
C PHE A 211 -2.71 21.57 -5.58
N LYS A 212 -2.61 20.57 -4.71
CA LYS A 212 -1.31 20.01 -4.34
C LYS A 212 -0.77 19.07 -5.42
N ARG A 213 -1.65 18.50 -6.23
CA ARG A 213 -1.29 17.73 -7.43
C ARG A 213 -2.27 18.04 -8.55
N ILE A 214 -1.76 18.21 -9.75
CA ILE A 214 -2.54 18.26 -10.97
C ILE A 214 -2.05 17.09 -11.82
N GLN A 215 -2.96 16.26 -12.27
CA GLN A 215 -2.67 15.17 -13.18
C GLN A 215 -3.47 15.37 -14.46
N TRP A 216 -2.76 15.31 -15.56
CA TRP A 216 -3.32 15.52 -16.88
C TRP A 216 -3.35 14.20 -17.63
N ASN A 217 -4.53 13.60 -17.69
CA ASN A 217 -4.80 12.42 -18.50
C ASN A 217 -5.27 12.92 -19.87
N CYS A 218 -4.35 13.38 -20.72
CA CYS A 218 -4.75 13.91 -22.02
C CYS A 218 -4.96 12.76 -23.01
N PRO A 219 -6.05 12.73 -23.80
CA PRO A 219 -6.29 11.71 -24.82
C PRO A 219 -5.43 11.93 -26.08
N PHE A 220 -4.14 12.23 -25.93
CA PHE A 220 -3.19 12.18 -27.03
C PHE A 220 -2.50 10.82 -27.04
N GLY A 221 -3.33 9.78 -27.12
CA GLY A 221 -2.94 8.38 -27.22
C GLY A 221 -2.89 7.88 -28.67
N GLU A 222 -2.75 8.77 -29.65
CA GLU A 222 -2.33 8.29 -30.96
C GLU A 222 -0.82 8.07 -30.92
N SER A 223 -0.40 6.84 -31.23
CA SER A 223 1.00 6.45 -31.43
C SER A 223 1.67 7.19 -32.60
N THR A 224 0.92 8.01 -33.33
CA THR A 224 1.36 8.69 -34.54
C THR A 224 2.35 9.81 -34.19
N PRO A 225 3.41 9.97 -35.00
CA PRO A 225 4.37 11.06 -34.83
C PRO A 225 3.70 12.44 -34.76
N THR A 226 2.68 12.66 -35.58
CA THR A 226 1.92 13.91 -35.70
C THR A 226 1.20 14.29 -34.40
N ALA A 227 0.58 13.33 -33.72
CA ALA A 227 -0.10 13.58 -32.45
C ALA A 227 0.90 13.93 -31.33
N ARG A 228 2.08 13.29 -31.31
CA ARG A 228 3.16 13.60 -30.37
C ARG A 228 3.74 14.99 -30.58
N GLU A 229 3.88 15.42 -31.83
CA GLU A 229 4.41 16.74 -32.17
C GLU A 229 3.42 17.86 -31.79
N LYS A 230 2.13 17.64 -32.04
CA LYS A 230 1.05 18.53 -31.59
C LYS A 230 0.95 18.61 -30.06
N PHE A 231 1.20 17.51 -29.35
CA PHE A 231 1.28 17.50 -27.90
C PHE A 231 2.46 18.33 -27.38
N ARG A 232 3.65 18.14 -27.94
CA ARG A 232 4.87 18.90 -27.58
C ARG A 232 4.72 20.40 -27.79
N SER A 233 4.00 20.85 -28.80
CA SER A 233 3.79 22.29 -29.03
C SER A 233 2.72 22.92 -28.11
N THR A 234 1.84 22.10 -27.53
CA THR A 234 0.75 22.57 -26.67
C THR A 234 1.14 22.66 -25.19
N ILE A 235 2.00 21.75 -24.71
CA ILE A 235 2.43 21.66 -23.29
C ILE A 235 3.17 22.92 -22.78
N PRO A 236 4.18 23.49 -23.50
CA PRO A 236 4.97 24.60 -22.98
C PRO A 236 4.16 25.87 -22.69
N LYS A 237 3.09 26.12 -23.46
CA LYS A 237 2.20 27.28 -23.26
C LYS A 237 1.39 27.21 -21.97
N PHE A 238 1.32 26.04 -21.34
CA PHE A 238 0.53 25.83 -20.13
C PHE A 238 1.30 26.10 -18.83
N PHE A 239 2.63 25.96 -18.87
CA PHE A 239 3.50 26.09 -17.69
C PHE A 239 4.26 27.41 -17.62
N GLN A 240 4.14 28.26 -18.64
CA GLN A 240 4.60 29.65 -18.65
C GLN A 240 3.50 30.55 -18.08
#